data_AF-E1ZLI6-F1
#
_entry.id   AF-E1ZLI6-F1
#
_cell.length_a   1.000
_cell.length_b   1.000
_cell.length_c   1.000
_cell.angle_alpha   90.00
_cell.angle_beta   90.00
_cell.angle_gamma   90.00
#
_symmetry.space_group_name_H-M   'P 1'
#
loop_
_entity.id
_entity.type
_entity.pdbx_description
1 polymer ?
#
loop_
_entity_poly.entity_id
_entity_poly.type
_entity_poly.pdbx_seq_one_letter_code
_entity_poly.pdbx_strand_id
1 'polypeptide(L)'
;MRAFGVGCQAQAAPHTTLRARHLAEAAHLAAAPRQQGCWARPPPRQHRRDLAVRVRAIGFDLPGAEQSNKSAEKSAEELTRGAASLLLYSQVLKGKPAQQYGEMYRQLAADDYASWQDYLLDQVIKGSDNPLARAAAAGKPTAHLHRAAAHDLDVLQQLAVLERTLATWVRDSAYGVGEEWLEAASCLAPREGAAAGGEPQPVPQALLGGEAPPPQLLAPLTDAQRAGLRAELAGKWKWSEGVELLVRYHAAHGCGLVSQHGVLTWVDKLLQAQDVLKAWALQRLESQVPSELRQAAAGLRTLVLPVNQISTLPNLAWSLSQHPRARFAVVVSSLEGGMPMGDLAAMLSGYDGFSWPANALLLAGFPTKPPSELAPVFRHVATIEDRFAA
;
A
#
# COMPACT_ATOMS: atom_id res chain seq x y z
N MET A 1 -13.45 -12.76 64.26
CA MET A 1 -12.43 -13.83 64.15
C MET A 1 -11.42 -13.34 63.10
N ARG A 2 -10.10 -13.18 63.36
CA ARG A 2 -9.05 -14.19 63.65
C ARG A 2 -8.93 -15.26 62.53
N ALA A 3 -7.76 -15.55 61.94
CA ALA A 3 -6.43 -14.90 62.03
C ALA A 3 -5.46 -15.37 60.89
N PHE A 4 -4.29 -14.71 60.78
CA PHE A 4 -3.10 -14.99 59.94
C PHE A 4 -3.18 -14.68 58.42
N GLY A 5 -2.18 -14.04 57.79
CA GLY A 5 -1.15 -13.14 58.33
C GLY A 5 0.32 -13.61 58.26
N VAL A 6 1.00 -13.32 57.13
CA VAL A 6 2.44 -13.00 57.05
C VAL A 6 2.58 -11.86 56.04
N GLY A 7 3.50 -10.92 56.27
CA GLY A 7 3.84 -9.86 55.31
C GLY A 7 5.28 -9.40 55.50
N CYS A 8 5.86 -8.81 54.45
CA CYS A 8 7.16 -8.15 54.49
C CYS A 8 7.11 -6.88 53.63
N GLN A 9 7.07 -5.72 54.29
CA GLN A 9 7.46 -4.45 53.68
C GLN A 9 8.93 -4.18 54.00
N ALA A 10 9.66 -3.61 53.04
CA ALA A 10 10.92 -2.94 53.28
C ALA A 10 10.96 -1.66 52.43
N GLN A 11 11.11 -0.52 53.07
CA GLN A 11 11.40 0.77 52.44
C GLN A 11 12.80 1.22 52.88
N ALA A 12 13.55 1.87 51.98
CA ALA A 12 14.39 3.06 52.22
C ALA A 12 15.62 3.16 51.29
N ALA A 13 15.40 3.72 50.09
CA ALA A 13 16.18 4.85 49.54
C ALA A 13 17.75 4.79 49.59
N PRO A 14 18.51 5.89 49.41
CA PRO A 14 19.16 6.07 48.11
C PRO A 14 20.67 6.38 48.15
N HIS A 15 21.37 6.14 47.03
CA HIS A 15 22.74 6.64 46.84
C HIS A 15 22.98 7.28 45.46
N THR A 16 23.43 8.53 45.50
CA THR A 16 24.27 9.22 44.51
C THR A 16 25.66 8.53 44.41
N THR A 17 26.56 8.77 43.43
CA THR A 17 26.99 10.07 42.85
C THR A 17 27.83 9.89 41.56
N LEU A 18 28.06 11.00 40.84
CA LEU A 18 28.96 11.25 39.68
C LEU A 18 30.21 10.35 39.49
N ARG A 19 30.55 10.07 38.21
CA ARG A 19 31.79 10.53 37.52
C ARG A 19 31.69 10.32 35.98
N ALA A 20 31.85 11.38 35.17
CA ALA A 20 33.04 11.78 34.38
C ALA A 20 33.23 10.97 33.08
N ARG A 21 33.24 11.55 31.85
CA ARG A 21 34.08 12.59 31.19
C ARG A 21 35.51 12.14 30.84
N HIS A 22 35.99 12.65 29.69
CA HIS A 22 37.16 12.23 28.89
C HIS A 22 36.93 10.90 28.15
N LEU A 23 37.48 10.67 26.94
CA LEU A 23 38.48 11.43 26.17
C LEU A 23 37.93 12.06 24.86
N ALA A 24 38.78 12.84 24.20
CA ALA A 24 38.58 13.41 22.86
C ALA A 24 39.86 13.19 22.00
N GLU A 25 39.86 13.75 20.78
CA GLU A 25 41.04 14.02 19.92
C GLU A 25 41.85 12.83 19.31
N ALA A 26 41.60 12.58 18.02
CA ALA A 26 42.62 12.52 16.95
C ALA A 26 41.86 12.57 15.59
N ALA A 27 41.97 13.54 14.67
CA ALA A 27 43.03 14.45 14.19
C ALA A 27 43.84 13.91 12.99
N HIS A 28 43.61 14.54 11.83
CA HIS A 28 44.42 14.63 10.59
C HIS A 28 45.04 13.39 9.91
N LEU A 29 44.72 13.23 8.62
CA LEU A 29 45.63 13.29 7.43
C LEU A 29 44.77 12.84 6.21
N ALA A 30 44.46 13.61 5.17
CA ALA A 30 45.23 14.50 4.29
C ALA A 30 46.16 13.79 3.30
N ALA A 31 45.73 13.68 2.03
CA ALA A 31 46.53 13.87 0.80
C ALA A 31 45.79 13.35 -0.45
N ALA A 32 45.77 14.14 -1.52
CA ALA A 32 45.50 13.68 -2.88
C ALA A 32 46.63 14.19 -3.80
N PRO A 33 47.05 13.43 -4.83
CA PRO A 33 47.87 13.96 -5.90
C PRO A 33 47.04 14.19 -7.18
N ARG A 34 47.32 15.31 -7.85
CA ARG A 34 46.88 15.57 -9.24
C ARG A 34 47.74 14.75 -10.21
N GLN A 35 47.22 14.47 -11.40
CA GLN A 35 48.05 14.51 -12.60
C GLN A 35 47.39 15.35 -13.70
N GLN A 36 48.17 16.26 -14.27
CA GLN A 36 47.90 16.93 -15.54
C GLN A 36 48.97 16.47 -16.52
N GLY A 37 48.58 16.13 -17.74
CA GLY A 37 49.47 15.81 -18.85
C GLY A 37 48.83 16.31 -20.14
N CYS A 38 49.59 17.01 -20.99
CA CYS A 38 49.02 17.86 -22.03
C CYS A 38 49.74 17.71 -23.39
N TRP A 39 49.07 18.18 -24.45
CA TRP A 39 49.59 18.52 -25.78
C TRP A 39 50.02 17.39 -26.75
N ALA A 40 49.31 17.29 -27.90
CA ALA A 40 49.90 17.37 -29.26
C ALA A 40 48.83 17.38 -30.37
N ARG A 41 49.00 18.24 -31.40
CA ARG A 41 48.24 18.34 -32.68
C ARG A 41 48.95 19.38 -33.60
N PRO A 42 48.73 19.46 -34.94
CA PRO A 42 48.14 18.49 -35.88
C PRO A 42 49.28 17.68 -36.57
N PRO A 43 49.82 17.90 -37.81
CA PRO A 43 49.47 18.74 -38.98
C PRO A 43 48.77 17.94 -40.14
N PRO A 44 48.33 18.57 -41.25
CA PRO A 44 47.59 17.90 -42.33
C PRO A 44 48.40 17.66 -43.64
N ARG A 45 47.83 16.89 -44.57
CA ARG A 45 48.21 16.93 -46.01
C ARG A 45 46.98 16.99 -46.91
N GLN A 46 47.03 17.88 -47.89
CA GLN A 46 46.05 17.98 -48.97
C GLN A 46 46.41 16.99 -50.09
N HIS A 47 45.41 16.51 -50.83
CA HIS A 47 45.56 16.27 -52.25
C HIS A 47 44.36 16.85 -53.01
N ARG A 48 44.62 17.28 -54.23
CA ARG A 48 43.74 18.03 -55.14
C ARG A 48 43.89 17.40 -56.52
N ARG A 49 42.86 17.51 -57.37
CA ARG A 49 42.65 16.92 -58.71
C ARG A 49 41.82 15.62 -58.70
N ASP A 50 40.95 15.34 -59.68
CA ASP A 50 40.60 16.11 -60.89
C ASP A 50 39.09 16.18 -61.16
N LEU A 51 38.68 17.15 -61.99
CA LEU A 51 37.31 17.32 -62.48
C LEU A 51 37.06 16.42 -63.70
N ALA A 52 36.18 15.43 -63.57
CA ALA A 52 35.69 14.63 -64.69
C ALA A 52 34.18 14.82 -64.86
N VAL A 53 33.78 15.64 -65.84
CA VAL A 53 32.36 15.82 -66.19
C VAL A 53 31.83 14.53 -66.82
N ARG A 54 30.91 13.86 -66.13
CA ARG A 54 30.10 12.76 -66.69
C ARG A 54 28.63 13.13 -66.67
N VAL A 55 28.06 13.40 -67.83
CA VAL A 55 26.61 13.40 -68.02
C VAL A 55 26.15 11.94 -68.12
N ARG A 56 25.30 11.50 -67.20
CA ARG A 56 24.48 10.29 -67.31
C ARG A 56 23.04 10.61 -66.90
N ALA A 57 22.12 9.75 -67.32
CA ALA A 57 20.68 10.03 -67.31
C ALA A 57 20.08 10.15 -65.90
N ILE A 58 18.85 10.68 -65.84
CA ILE A 58 18.10 10.94 -64.60
C ILE A 58 17.92 9.64 -63.80
N GLY A 59 18.70 9.51 -62.73
CA GLY A 59 18.66 8.44 -61.74
C GLY A 59 19.39 8.92 -60.48
N PHE A 60 18.90 8.54 -59.29
CA PHE A 60 19.43 9.04 -58.01
C PHE A 60 20.66 8.26 -57.56
N ASP A 61 21.84 8.60 -58.11
CA ASP A 61 23.12 8.13 -57.57
C ASP A 61 23.43 8.81 -56.22
N LEU A 62 23.37 8.04 -55.13
CA LEU A 62 23.79 8.47 -53.80
C LEU A 62 25.29 8.17 -53.58
N PRO A 63 26.14 9.17 -53.30
CA PRO A 63 27.59 8.97 -53.18
C PRO A 63 27.96 8.24 -51.88
N GLY A 64 28.36 6.97 -51.99
CA GLY A 64 28.88 6.17 -50.87
C GLY A 64 28.55 4.66 -50.90
N ALA A 65 27.72 4.21 -51.85
CA ALA A 65 27.06 2.90 -51.80
C ALA A 65 27.94 1.63 -51.78
N GLU A 66 29.24 1.69 -52.13
CA GLU A 66 30.09 0.49 -52.16
C GLU A 66 30.47 -0.05 -50.76
N GLN A 67 30.23 0.72 -49.68
CA GLN A 67 30.37 0.21 -48.32
C GLN A 67 29.02 0.02 -47.63
N SER A 68 28.62 -1.25 -47.57
CA SER A 68 27.53 -1.80 -46.74
C SER A 68 26.10 -1.81 -47.31
N ASN A 69 25.93 -2.42 -48.50
CA ASN A 69 24.63 -3.02 -48.90
C ASN A 69 24.03 -3.88 -47.76
N LYS A 70 24.87 -4.61 -47.01
CA LYS A 70 24.47 -5.38 -45.81
C LYS A 70 23.82 -4.54 -44.71
N SER A 71 24.15 -3.25 -44.58
CA SER A 71 23.45 -2.35 -43.66
C SER A 71 22.10 -1.92 -44.21
N ALA A 72 22.00 -1.66 -45.51
CA ALA A 72 20.73 -1.33 -46.16
C ALA A 72 19.75 -2.51 -46.10
N GLU A 73 20.23 -3.73 -46.38
CA GLU A 73 19.48 -4.98 -46.23
C GLU A 73 19.02 -5.19 -44.79
N LYS A 74 19.93 -5.06 -43.80
CA LYS A 74 19.58 -5.23 -42.38
C LYS A 74 18.57 -4.18 -41.90
N SER A 75 18.69 -2.92 -42.31
CA SER A 75 17.69 -1.90 -42.00
C SER A 75 16.36 -2.14 -42.70
N ALA A 76 16.36 -2.68 -43.93
CA ALA A 76 15.13 -3.10 -44.62
C ALA A 76 14.46 -4.30 -43.94
N GLU A 77 15.22 -5.28 -43.44
CA GLU A 77 14.69 -6.37 -42.62
C GLU A 77 14.11 -5.87 -41.29
N GLU A 78 14.78 -4.93 -40.63
CA GLU A 78 14.31 -4.34 -39.36
C GLU A 78 13.02 -3.53 -39.55
N LEU A 79 12.94 -2.73 -40.62
CA LEU A 79 11.71 -2.04 -41.02
C LEU A 79 10.59 -3.01 -41.41
N THR A 80 10.90 -4.09 -42.14
CA THR A 80 9.92 -5.11 -42.54
C THR A 80 9.40 -5.89 -41.34
N ARG A 81 10.28 -6.24 -40.40
CA ARG A 81 9.91 -6.86 -39.11
C ARG A 81 9.04 -5.92 -38.28
N GLY A 82 9.38 -4.63 -38.21
CA GLY A 82 8.56 -3.60 -37.55
C GLY A 82 7.17 -3.45 -38.18
N ALA A 83 7.09 -3.35 -39.51
CA ALA A 83 5.82 -3.26 -40.23
C ALA A 83 4.95 -4.52 -40.06
N ALA A 84 5.55 -5.71 -40.11
CA ALA A 84 4.86 -6.97 -39.83
C ALA A 84 4.32 -7.03 -38.39
N SER A 85 5.12 -6.56 -37.40
CA SER A 85 4.66 -6.44 -36.01
C SER A 85 3.49 -5.46 -35.88
N LEU A 86 3.55 -4.28 -36.50
CA LEU A 86 2.47 -3.29 -36.49
C LEU A 86 1.17 -3.83 -37.12
N LEU A 87 1.26 -4.56 -38.22
CA LEU A 87 0.09 -5.24 -38.81
C LEU A 87 -0.52 -6.27 -37.86
N LEU A 88 0.31 -7.04 -37.16
CA LEU A 88 -0.13 -8.02 -36.17
C LEU A 88 -0.81 -7.34 -34.97
N TYR A 89 -0.23 -6.26 -34.44
CA TYR A 89 -0.87 -5.42 -33.41
C TYR A 89 -2.18 -4.80 -33.92
N SER A 90 -2.26 -4.36 -35.17
CA SER A 90 -3.51 -3.79 -35.73
C SER A 90 -4.67 -4.80 -35.76
N GLN A 91 -4.40 -6.09 -35.95
CA GLN A 91 -5.44 -7.13 -35.88
C GLN A 91 -5.82 -7.48 -34.43
N VAL A 92 -4.84 -7.50 -33.52
CA VAL A 92 -5.08 -7.69 -32.07
C VAL A 92 -5.93 -6.55 -31.50
N LEU A 93 -5.64 -5.30 -31.88
CA LEU A 93 -6.37 -4.10 -31.44
C LEU A 93 -7.75 -3.92 -32.10
N LYS A 94 -8.02 -4.56 -33.25
CA LYS A 94 -9.36 -4.59 -33.85
C LYS A 94 -10.24 -5.73 -33.32
N GLY A 95 -9.71 -6.55 -32.42
CA GLY A 95 -10.42 -7.69 -31.84
C GLY A 95 -10.91 -7.48 -30.40
N LYS A 96 -11.31 -8.60 -29.78
CA LYS A 96 -11.73 -8.67 -28.36
C LYS A 96 -10.78 -7.97 -27.36
N PRO A 97 -9.44 -7.94 -27.53
CA PRO A 97 -8.55 -7.26 -26.58
C PRO A 97 -8.87 -5.77 -26.37
N ALA A 98 -9.17 -5.00 -27.42
CA ALA A 98 -9.52 -3.58 -27.25
C ALA A 98 -10.86 -3.40 -26.52
N GLN A 99 -11.84 -4.29 -26.78
CA GLN A 99 -13.09 -4.34 -26.04
C GLN A 99 -12.87 -4.66 -24.56
N GLN A 100 -11.94 -5.57 -24.24
CA GLN A 100 -11.55 -5.89 -22.87
C GLN A 100 -10.86 -4.72 -22.15
N TYR A 101 -10.01 -3.95 -22.84
CA TYR A 101 -9.49 -2.69 -22.28
C TYR A 101 -10.60 -1.65 -22.05
N GLY A 102 -11.52 -1.49 -22.99
CA GLY A 102 -12.67 -0.58 -22.82
C GLY A 102 -13.63 -1.00 -21.68
N GLU A 103 -13.77 -2.31 -21.44
CA GLU A 103 -14.48 -2.87 -20.28
C GLU A 103 -13.73 -2.58 -18.97
N MET A 104 -12.42 -2.82 -18.93
CA MET A 104 -11.56 -2.50 -17.78
C MET A 104 -11.67 -1.02 -17.39
N TYR A 105 -11.57 -0.10 -18.36
CA TYR A 105 -11.70 1.34 -18.10
C TYR A 105 -13.11 1.74 -17.62
N ARG A 106 -14.18 1.08 -18.10
CA ARG A 106 -15.54 1.29 -17.57
C ARG A 106 -15.70 0.76 -16.14
N GLN A 107 -14.99 -0.30 -15.76
CA GLN A 107 -14.98 -0.83 -14.39
C GLN A 107 -14.19 0.10 -13.45
N LEU A 108 -13.03 0.60 -13.88
CA LEU A 108 -12.26 1.62 -13.13
C LEU A 108 -13.07 2.89 -12.88
N ALA A 109 -13.84 3.35 -13.88
CA ALA A 109 -14.76 4.49 -13.75
C ALA A 109 -15.98 4.22 -12.86
N ALA A 110 -16.38 2.96 -12.67
CA ALA A 110 -17.46 2.56 -11.77
C ALA A 110 -16.98 2.42 -10.31
N ASP A 111 -15.71 2.09 -10.11
CA ASP A 111 -15.01 2.05 -8.82
C ASP A 111 -14.39 3.43 -8.41
N ASP A 112 -14.86 4.53 -9.02
CA ASP A 112 -14.41 5.93 -8.78
C ASP A 112 -12.89 6.20 -8.97
N TYR A 113 -12.18 5.41 -9.79
CA TYR A 113 -10.79 5.72 -10.17
C TYR A 113 -10.71 6.67 -11.36
N ALA A 114 -9.98 7.79 -11.20
CA ALA A 114 -9.75 8.77 -12.26
C ALA A 114 -8.76 8.31 -13.35
N SER A 115 -7.93 7.30 -13.07
CA SER A 115 -7.01 6.72 -14.05
C SER A 115 -6.58 5.30 -13.67
N TRP A 116 -6.06 4.55 -14.64
CA TRP A 116 -5.36 3.28 -14.41
C TRP A 116 -4.13 3.46 -13.52
N GLN A 117 -3.46 4.62 -13.61
CA GLN A 117 -2.33 4.98 -12.74
C GLN A 117 -2.76 5.08 -11.27
N ASP A 118 -3.89 5.73 -10.99
CA ASP A 118 -4.42 5.90 -9.63
C ASP A 118 -4.94 4.60 -9.01
N TYR A 119 -5.40 3.68 -9.86
CA TYR A 119 -5.71 2.30 -9.46
C TYR A 119 -4.46 1.51 -9.10
N LEU A 120 -3.44 1.49 -9.99
CA LEU A 120 -2.18 0.81 -9.72
C LEU A 120 -1.52 1.32 -8.44
N LEU A 121 -1.50 2.64 -8.24
CA LEU A 121 -0.94 3.24 -7.03
C LEU A 121 -1.78 2.94 -5.77
N ASP A 122 -3.11 2.83 -5.84
CA ASP A 122 -3.89 2.35 -4.69
C ASP A 122 -3.61 0.87 -4.40
N GLN A 123 -3.50 -0.01 -5.41
CA GLN A 123 -3.14 -1.43 -5.17
C GLN A 123 -1.73 -1.57 -4.59
N VAL A 124 -0.79 -0.72 -5.00
CA VAL A 124 0.57 -0.64 -4.41
C VAL A 124 0.51 -0.19 -2.95
N ILE A 125 -0.24 0.87 -2.63
CA ILE A 125 -0.43 1.37 -1.25
C ILE A 125 -1.26 0.40 -0.40
N LYS A 126 -2.19 -0.35 -0.98
CA LYS A 126 -2.89 -1.46 -0.34
C LYS A 126 -1.89 -2.54 0.04
N GLY A 127 -0.98 -2.90 -0.87
CA GLY A 127 0.04 -3.91 -0.62
C GLY A 127 -0.53 -5.30 -0.33
N SER A 128 -1.73 -5.60 -0.85
CA SER A 128 -2.29 -6.96 -0.81
C SER A 128 -1.31 -7.94 -1.43
N ASP A 129 -1.04 -9.04 -0.72
CA ASP A 129 -0.09 -10.10 -1.08
C ASP A 129 1.37 -9.70 -1.38
N ASN A 130 1.68 -8.40 -1.40
CA ASN A 130 3.02 -7.89 -1.65
C ASN A 130 4.00 -8.37 -0.55
N PRO A 131 5.08 -9.10 -0.89
CA PRO A 131 6.02 -9.61 0.11
C PRO A 131 6.80 -8.51 0.84
N LEU A 132 7.12 -7.39 0.18
CA LEU A 132 7.76 -6.24 0.83
C LEU A 132 6.80 -5.57 1.82
N ALA A 133 5.54 -5.36 1.44
CA ALA A 133 4.53 -4.78 2.32
C ALA A 133 4.34 -5.61 3.61
N ARG A 134 4.22 -6.94 3.46
CA ARG A 134 4.15 -7.87 4.60
C ARG A 134 5.41 -7.84 5.47
N ALA A 135 6.59 -7.82 4.86
CA ALA A 135 7.86 -7.75 5.59
C ALA A 135 8.07 -6.41 6.31
N ALA A 136 7.65 -5.29 5.71
CA ALA A 136 7.66 -3.95 6.30
C ALA A 136 6.68 -3.83 7.48
N ALA A 137 5.44 -4.31 7.33
CA ALA A 137 4.47 -4.40 8.41
C ALA A 137 4.96 -5.27 9.59
N ALA A 138 5.72 -6.34 9.30
CA ALA A 138 6.39 -7.16 10.30
C ALA A 138 7.68 -6.53 10.90
N GLY A 139 8.11 -5.35 10.43
CA GLY A 139 9.34 -4.68 10.88
C GLY A 139 10.64 -5.35 10.44
N LYS A 140 10.60 -6.18 9.39
CA LYS A 140 11.72 -7.00 8.89
C LYS A 140 11.88 -6.96 7.35
N PRO A 141 11.77 -5.80 6.66
CA PRO A 141 11.94 -5.73 5.21
C PRO A 141 13.40 -5.99 4.81
N THR A 142 13.64 -6.73 3.73
CA THR A 142 14.98 -7.20 3.34
C THR A 142 15.54 -6.44 2.15
N ALA A 143 16.87 -6.31 2.05
CA ALA A 143 17.54 -5.64 0.92
C ALA A 143 17.39 -6.36 -0.43
N HIS A 144 16.79 -7.56 -0.49
CA HIS A 144 16.34 -8.17 -1.75
C HIS A 144 14.90 -7.77 -2.10
N LEU A 145 13.99 -7.70 -1.11
CA LEU A 145 12.61 -7.24 -1.33
C LEU A 145 12.52 -5.77 -1.75
N HIS A 146 13.37 -4.89 -1.20
CA HIS A 146 13.45 -3.49 -1.65
C HIS A 146 13.86 -3.39 -3.14
N ARG A 147 14.84 -4.18 -3.57
CA ARG A 147 15.32 -4.16 -4.97
C ARG A 147 14.33 -4.79 -5.95
N ALA A 148 13.62 -5.85 -5.55
CA ALA A 148 12.53 -6.40 -6.34
C ALA A 148 11.40 -5.37 -6.50
N ALA A 149 10.88 -4.82 -5.41
CA ALA A 149 9.82 -3.82 -5.46
C ALA A 149 10.23 -2.54 -6.23
N ALA A 150 11.49 -2.10 -6.13
CA ALA A 150 12.01 -0.99 -6.94
C ALA A 150 11.93 -1.29 -8.45
N HIS A 151 12.41 -2.45 -8.87
CA HIS A 151 12.30 -2.90 -10.26
C HIS A 151 10.84 -3.01 -10.72
N ASP A 152 10.00 -3.64 -9.91
CA ASP A 152 8.61 -3.91 -10.26
C ASP A 152 7.77 -2.62 -10.31
N LEU A 153 8.08 -1.62 -9.48
CA LEU A 153 7.49 -0.28 -9.55
C LEU A 153 7.92 0.49 -10.79
N ASP A 154 9.21 0.44 -11.18
CA ASP A 154 9.68 1.04 -12.43
C ASP A 154 9.03 0.36 -13.66
N VAL A 155 8.71 -0.94 -13.59
CA VAL A 155 7.94 -1.66 -14.63
C VAL A 155 6.47 -1.26 -14.62
N LEU A 156 5.82 -1.19 -13.45
CA LEU A 156 4.43 -0.73 -13.33
C LEU A 156 4.26 0.70 -13.84
N GLN A 157 5.23 1.59 -13.60
CA GLN A 157 5.24 2.95 -14.13
C GLN A 157 5.33 2.98 -15.67
N GLN A 158 6.09 2.06 -16.29
CA GLN A 158 6.14 1.92 -17.75
C GLN A 158 4.83 1.34 -18.33
N LEU A 159 4.10 0.54 -17.55
CA LEU A 159 2.78 -0.01 -17.91
C LEU A 159 1.62 0.94 -17.58
N ALA A 160 1.84 1.98 -16.78
CA ALA A 160 0.89 3.05 -16.48
C ALA A 160 0.80 4.07 -17.64
N VAL A 161 0.58 3.56 -18.85
CA VAL A 161 0.39 4.38 -20.05
C VAL A 161 -0.90 5.17 -19.90
N LEU A 162 -0.79 6.51 -19.94
CA LEU A 162 -1.93 7.43 -19.85
C LEU A 162 -2.99 7.11 -20.90
N GLU A 163 -4.25 7.20 -20.51
CA GLU A 163 -5.44 6.87 -21.30
C GLU A 163 -5.44 7.63 -22.64
N ARG A 164 -5.08 8.92 -22.61
CA ARG A 164 -4.92 9.77 -23.81
C ARG A 164 -3.87 9.23 -24.79
N THR A 165 -2.78 8.64 -24.28
CA THR A 165 -1.69 8.10 -25.10
C THR A 165 -2.14 6.79 -25.75
N LEU A 166 -2.77 5.90 -24.97
CA LEU A 166 -3.39 4.68 -25.50
C LEU A 166 -4.48 5.01 -26.53
N ALA A 167 -5.29 6.04 -26.29
CA ALA A 167 -6.34 6.47 -27.20
C ALA A 167 -5.81 7.05 -28.51
N THR A 168 -4.69 7.78 -28.49
CA THR A 168 -3.95 8.16 -29.70
C THR A 168 -3.44 6.90 -30.44
N TRP A 169 -2.78 5.98 -29.75
CA TRP A 169 -2.26 4.75 -30.37
C TRP A 169 -3.36 3.88 -31.01
N VAL A 170 -4.52 3.73 -30.35
CA VAL A 170 -5.67 2.99 -30.89
C VAL A 170 -6.27 3.72 -32.08
N ARG A 171 -6.45 5.05 -32.01
CA ARG A 171 -6.94 5.86 -33.14
C ARG A 171 -6.05 5.72 -34.37
N ASP A 172 -4.74 5.80 -34.19
CA ASP A 172 -3.76 5.76 -35.29
C ASP A 172 -3.58 4.34 -35.86
N SER A 173 -3.67 3.30 -35.01
CA SER A 173 -3.43 1.91 -35.41
C SER A 173 -4.67 1.17 -35.91
N ALA A 174 -5.87 1.57 -35.46
CA ALA A 174 -7.06 0.74 -35.52
C ALA A 174 -8.21 1.35 -36.34
N TYR A 175 -7.92 1.71 -37.61
CA TYR A 175 -8.93 2.02 -38.63
C TYR A 175 -10.11 1.02 -38.57
N GLY A 176 -11.29 1.51 -38.14
CA GLY A 176 -12.52 0.72 -37.99
C GLY A 176 -12.92 0.35 -36.55
N VAL A 177 -12.19 0.77 -35.52
CA VAL A 177 -12.71 0.75 -34.13
C VAL A 177 -13.74 1.88 -33.98
N GLY A 178 -14.90 1.56 -33.43
CA GLY A 178 -16.01 2.50 -33.26
C GLY A 178 -15.75 3.56 -32.19
N GLU A 179 -16.43 4.71 -32.31
CA GLU A 179 -16.26 5.85 -31.39
C GLU A 179 -16.63 5.50 -29.94
N GLU A 180 -17.49 4.50 -29.71
CA GLU A 180 -17.83 3.94 -28.39
C GLU A 180 -16.60 3.67 -27.49
N TRP A 181 -15.48 3.22 -28.06
CA TRP A 181 -14.25 2.99 -27.29
C TRP A 181 -13.52 4.30 -26.96
N LEU A 182 -13.53 5.28 -27.87
CA LEU A 182 -12.98 6.61 -27.64
C LEU A 182 -13.82 7.38 -26.62
N GLU A 183 -15.15 7.24 -26.65
CA GLU A 183 -16.06 7.75 -25.61
C GLU A 183 -15.73 7.10 -24.26
N ALA A 184 -15.69 5.76 -24.16
CA ALA A 184 -15.39 5.06 -22.92
C ALA A 184 -14.01 5.44 -22.33
N ALA A 185 -12.98 5.61 -23.16
CA ALA A 185 -11.67 6.11 -22.73
C ALA A 185 -11.68 7.59 -22.33
N SER A 186 -12.59 8.40 -22.90
CA SER A 186 -12.79 9.81 -22.54
C SER A 186 -13.67 10.00 -21.29
N CYS A 187 -14.52 9.03 -20.93
CA CYS A 187 -15.32 9.06 -19.72
C CYS A 187 -14.51 9.04 -18.41
N LEU A 188 -13.22 8.70 -18.47
CA LEU A 188 -12.26 8.81 -17.37
C LEU A 188 -11.68 10.23 -17.20
N ALA A 189 -12.03 11.19 -18.06
CA ALA A 189 -11.76 12.59 -17.77
C ALA A 189 -12.39 12.94 -16.39
N PRO A 190 -11.66 13.63 -15.50
CA PRO A 190 -12.13 13.88 -14.14
C PRO A 190 -13.44 14.66 -14.18
N ARG A 191 -14.52 14.04 -13.70
CA ARG A 191 -15.87 14.63 -13.67
C ARG A 191 -15.84 15.94 -12.90
N GLU A 192 -15.98 17.05 -13.61
CA GLU A 192 -16.14 18.38 -13.00
C GLU A 192 -17.36 18.35 -12.06
N GLY A 193 -17.12 18.48 -10.76
CA GLY A 193 -18.14 18.38 -9.71
C GLY A 193 -18.24 17.02 -8.98
N ALA A 194 -17.36 16.04 -9.24
CA ALA A 194 -17.26 14.81 -8.44
C ALA A 194 -16.60 15.04 -7.06
N ALA A 195 -17.22 15.88 -6.25
CA ALA A 195 -16.69 16.42 -4.99
C ALA A 195 -16.63 15.43 -3.81
N ALA A 196 -16.66 14.12 -4.06
CA ALA A 196 -16.50 13.08 -3.04
C ALA A 196 -15.02 12.93 -2.61
N GLY A 197 -14.08 13.10 -3.55
CA GLY A 197 -12.66 13.22 -3.26
C GLY A 197 -12.32 14.63 -2.78
N GLY A 198 -12.29 14.84 -1.46
CA GLY A 198 -11.70 16.06 -0.88
C GLY A 198 -10.23 16.21 -1.29
N GLU A 199 -9.72 17.45 -1.36
CA GLU A 199 -8.38 17.74 -1.88
C GLU A 199 -7.29 16.83 -1.26
N PRO A 200 -6.34 16.31 -2.07
CA PRO A 200 -5.26 15.45 -1.58
C PRO A 200 -4.51 16.08 -0.41
N GLN A 201 -4.68 15.52 0.79
CA GLN A 201 -4.00 16.03 1.98
C GLN A 201 -2.51 15.69 1.89
N PRO A 202 -1.60 16.61 2.29
CA PRO A 202 -0.18 16.35 2.24
C PRO A 202 0.17 15.09 3.05
N VAL A 203 1.08 14.28 2.52
CA VAL A 203 1.54 13.03 3.17
C VAL A 203 2.04 13.35 4.58
N PRO A 204 1.57 12.64 5.62
CA PRO A 204 1.96 12.92 7.00
C PRO A 204 3.48 12.96 7.17
N GLN A 205 3.99 14.06 7.75
CA GLN A 205 5.43 14.37 7.80
C GLN A 205 6.29 13.24 8.40
N ALA A 206 5.74 12.45 9.34
CA ALA A 206 6.40 11.28 9.93
C ALA A 206 6.80 10.22 8.88
N LEU A 207 6.02 10.03 7.82
CA LEU A 207 6.35 9.11 6.72
C LEU A 207 7.49 9.66 5.85
N LEU A 208 7.53 10.98 5.65
CA LEU A 208 8.57 11.66 4.87
C LEU A 208 9.90 11.79 5.63
N GLY A 209 9.84 12.11 6.92
CA GLY A 209 10.98 12.54 7.75
C GLY A 209 12.03 11.48 8.10
N GLY A 210 11.80 10.20 7.75
CA GLY A 210 12.73 9.11 8.07
C GLY A 210 12.72 8.70 9.55
N GLU A 211 11.67 9.04 10.28
CA GLU A 211 11.46 8.60 11.66
C GLU A 211 11.33 7.08 11.74
N ALA A 212 11.79 6.49 12.84
CA ALA A 212 11.64 5.06 13.07
C ALA A 212 10.14 4.71 13.19
N PRO A 213 9.66 3.61 12.55
CA PRO A 213 8.24 3.29 12.56
C PRO A 213 7.75 3.02 14.00
N PRO A 214 6.54 3.47 14.35
CA PRO A 214 6.02 3.35 15.71
C PRO A 214 5.91 1.87 16.12
N PRO A 215 6.05 1.52 17.42
CA PRO A 215 6.04 0.11 17.84
C PRO A 215 4.71 -0.58 17.52
N GLN A 216 3.61 0.16 17.61
CA GLN A 216 2.25 -0.26 17.27
C GLN A 216 1.85 0.35 15.92
N LEU A 217 0.94 -0.31 15.18
CA LEU A 217 0.36 0.27 13.97
C LEU A 217 -0.56 1.45 14.31
N LEU A 218 -0.43 2.52 13.54
CA LEU A 218 -1.32 3.68 13.54
C LEU A 218 -2.69 3.31 12.94
N ALA A 219 -3.67 4.20 13.10
CA ALA A 219 -4.92 4.14 12.34
C ALA A 219 -4.65 4.15 10.82
N PRO A 220 -5.56 3.64 9.96
CA PRO A 220 -5.46 3.80 8.52
C PRO A 220 -5.38 5.28 8.11
N LEU A 221 -4.73 5.57 6.97
CA LEU A 221 -4.80 6.90 6.38
C LEU A 221 -6.20 7.16 5.81
N THR A 222 -6.69 8.39 5.99
CA THR A 222 -7.96 8.83 5.37
C THR A 222 -7.86 8.80 3.84
N ASP A 223 -9.00 8.80 3.15
CA ASP A 223 -9.01 8.69 1.68
C ASP A 223 -8.26 9.86 1.02
N ALA A 224 -8.38 11.08 1.57
CA ALA A 224 -7.62 12.25 1.15
C ALA A 224 -6.11 12.14 1.43
N GLN A 225 -5.71 11.49 2.52
CA GLN A 225 -4.29 11.21 2.81
C GLN A 225 -3.72 10.10 1.92
N ARG A 226 -4.53 9.09 1.55
CA ARG A 226 -4.14 8.08 0.55
C ARG A 226 -4.09 8.69 -0.86
N ALA A 227 -4.96 9.63 -1.19
CA ALA A 227 -4.86 10.44 -2.42
C ALA A 227 -3.57 11.27 -2.43
N GLY A 228 -3.19 11.91 -1.32
CA GLY A 228 -1.90 12.57 -1.17
C GLY A 228 -0.71 11.63 -1.34
N LEU A 229 -0.77 10.42 -0.78
CA LEU A 229 0.27 9.40 -0.95
C LEU A 229 0.36 8.88 -2.39
N ARG A 230 -0.76 8.75 -3.10
CA ARG A 230 -0.76 8.46 -4.55
C ARG A 230 -0.12 9.60 -5.34
N ALA A 231 -0.49 10.86 -5.07
CA ALA A 231 0.09 12.03 -5.74
C ALA A 231 1.61 12.14 -5.50
N GLU A 232 2.08 11.91 -4.28
CA GLU A 232 3.50 11.91 -3.89
C GLU A 232 4.33 10.80 -4.57
N LEU A 233 3.70 9.67 -4.92
CA LEU A 233 4.32 8.59 -5.71
C LEU A 233 4.25 8.89 -7.23
N ALA A 234 3.10 9.34 -7.72
CA ALA A 234 2.87 9.72 -9.12
C ALA A 234 3.78 10.88 -9.57
N GLY A 235 4.07 11.83 -8.68
CA GLY A 235 4.95 12.96 -8.93
C GLY A 235 6.45 12.64 -8.99
N LYS A 236 6.86 11.39 -8.72
CA LYS A 236 8.27 10.98 -8.81
C LYS A 236 8.67 10.69 -10.24
N TRP A 237 9.91 11.03 -10.59
CA TRP A 237 10.46 10.67 -11.90
C TRP A 237 10.53 9.14 -12.07
N LYS A 238 10.85 8.43 -10.98
CA LYS A 238 10.78 6.96 -10.91
C LYS A 238 9.95 6.52 -9.71
N TRP A 239 9.05 5.56 -9.90
CA TRP A 239 8.30 4.97 -8.77
C TRP A 239 9.20 4.17 -7.82
N SER A 240 10.36 3.67 -8.27
CA SER A 240 11.38 3.10 -7.37
C SER A 240 11.88 4.06 -6.28
N GLU A 241 11.86 5.38 -6.52
CA GLU A 241 12.18 6.40 -5.51
C GLU A 241 11.16 6.43 -4.35
N GLY A 242 9.97 5.85 -4.57
CA GLY A 242 8.90 5.71 -3.58
C GLY A 242 9.01 4.49 -2.65
N VAL A 243 9.97 3.57 -2.86
CA VAL A 243 10.06 2.31 -2.08
C VAL A 243 10.22 2.57 -0.58
N GLU A 244 11.10 3.50 -0.18
CA GLU A 244 11.30 3.85 1.23
C GLU A 244 10.04 4.43 1.88
N LEU A 245 9.27 5.23 1.12
CA LEU A 245 8.01 5.80 1.58
C LEU A 245 6.95 4.71 1.78
N LEU A 246 6.84 3.76 0.85
CA LEU A 246 5.95 2.60 0.96
C LEU A 246 6.36 1.68 2.12
N VAL A 247 7.66 1.45 2.34
CA VAL A 247 8.16 0.66 3.47
C VAL A 247 7.81 1.31 4.81
N ARG A 248 7.98 2.63 4.95
CA ARG A 248 7.57 3.36 6.16
C ARG A 248 6.06 3.34 6.35
N TYR A 249 5.29 3.56 5.28
CA TYR A 249 3.84 3.49 5.31
C TYR A 249 3.36 2.10 5.76
N HIS A 250 3.86 1.02 5.18
CA HIS A 250 3.47 -0.34 5.58
C HIS A 250 3.95 -0.69 6.99
N ALA A 251 5.13 -0.21 7.39
CA ALA A 251 5.60 -0.34 8.75
C ALA A 251 4.74 0.45 9.76
N ALA A 252 4.12 1.58 9.38
CA ALA A 252 3.29 2.39 10.25
C ALA A 252 1.80 1.98 10.26
N HIS A 253 1.22 1.59 9.11
CA HIS A 253 -0.23 1.37 8.94
C HIS A 253 -0.62 -0.09 8.64
N GLY A 254 0.34 -0.95 8.27
CA GLY A 254 0.11 -2.36 7.91
C GLY A 254 0.04 -2.59 6.40
N CYS A 255 -0.59 -3.71 5.99
CA CYS A 255 -0.80 -4.07 4.59
C CYS A 255 -2.17 -4.76 4.39
N GLY A 256 -2.63 -4.81 3.14
CA GLY A 256 -3.93 -5.33 2.74
C GLY A 256 -5.08 -4.55 3.36
N LEU A 257 -6.11 -5.28 3.81
CA LEU A 257 -7.31 -4.68 4.42
C LEU A 257 -7.00 -3.89 5.70
N VAL A 258 -5.96 -4.27 6.46
CA VAL A 258 -5.59 -3.65 7.75
C VAL A 258 -5.03 -2.23 7.57
N SER A 259 -4.43 -1.92 6.42
CA SER A 259 -3.94 -0.57 6.09
C SER A 259 -5.00 0.32 5.44
N GLN A 260 -6.06 -0.26 4.85
CA GLN A 260 -7.14 0.51 4.22
C GLN A 260 -8.32 0.78 5.17
N HIS A 261 -8.80 -0.23 5.92
CA HIS A 261 -10.03 -0.11 6.70
C HIS A 261 -9.76 -0.14 8.21
N GLY A 262 -10.39 0.79 8.94
CA GLY A 262 -10.38 0.79 10.41
C GLY A 262 -11.37 -0.21 11.02
N VAL A 263 -12.29 -0.69 10.18
CA VAL A 263 -13.43 -1.54 10.49
C VAL A 263 -13.37 -2.77 9.60
N LEU A 264 -13.41 -3.93 10.22
CA LEU A 264 -13.34 -5.22 9.54
C LEU A 264 -14.38 -6.15 10.16
N THR A 265 -14.88 -7.12 9.39
CA THR A 265 -15.74 -8.20 9.90
C THR A 265 -15.07 -9.54 9.67
N TRP A 266 -15.21 -10.45 10.63
CA TRP A 266 -14.83 -11.84 10.45
C TRP A 266 -16.04 -12.61 9.90
N VAL A 267 -15.89 -13.24 8.75
CA VAL A 267 -16.95 -14.01 8.07
C VAL A 267 -16.35 -15.28 7.49
N ASP A 268 -16.87 -16.45 7.87
CA ASP A 268 -16.48 -17.76 7.30
C ASP A 268 -14.96 -18.04 7.31
N LYS A 269 -14.30 -17.61 8.39
CA LYS A 269 -12.83 -17.66 8.63
C LYS A 269 -12.01 -16.72 7.74
N LEU A 270 -12.65 -15.82 7.00
CA LEU A 270 -12.02 -14.77 6.22
C LEU A 270 -12.19 -13.41 6.91
N LEU A 271 -11.16 -12.58 6.80
CA LEU A 271 -11.22 -11.18 7.18
C LEU A 271 -11.77 -10.37 6.00
N GLN A 272 -12.88 -9.66 6.19
CA GLN A 272 -13.51 -8.83 5.18
C GLN A 272 -13.47 -7.36 5.62
N ALA A 273 -13.28 -6.45 4.65
CA ALA A 273 -13.60 -5.05 4.83
C ALA A 273 -15.11 -4.88 5.06
N GLN A 274 -15.51 -3.79 5.71
CA GLN A 274 -16.92 -3.43 5.74
C GLN A 274 -17.12 -1.93 5.62
N ASP A 275 -17.50 -1.52 4.42
CA ASP A 275 -17.71 -0.13 4.09
C ASP A 275 -19.13 0.34 4.47
N VAL A 276 -19.19 1.55 5.02
CA VAL A 276 -20.39 2.35 5.36
C VAL A 276 -21.38 1.75 6.37
N LEU A 277 -21.95 0.55 6.15
CA LEU A 277 -23.15 0.12 6.91
C LEU A 277 -22.93 -0.21 8.40
N LYS A 278 -21.69 -0.43 8.85
CA LYS A 278 -21.35 -0.45 10.29
C LYS A 278 -20.74 0.85 10.82
N ALA A 279 -20.63 1.91 10.01
CA ALA A 279 -20.30 3.24 10.53
C ALA A 279 -21.34 3.71 11.55
N TRP A 280 -22.63 3.40 11.35
CA TRP A 280 -23.68 3.66 12.36
C TRP A 280 -23.46 2.86 13.67
N ALA A 281 -23.11 1.57 13.56
CA ALA A 281 -22.81 0.75 14.73
C ALA A 281 -21.58 1.26 15.49
N LEU A 282 -20.57 1.76 14.76
CA LEU A 282 -19.40 2.39 15.35
C LEU A 282 -19.68 3.79 15.91
N GLN A 283 -20.56 4.58 15.31
CA GLN A 283 -21.00 5.88 15.84
C GLN A 283 -21.85 5.70 17.12
N ARG A 284 -22.65 4.62 17.19
CA ARG A 284 -23.37 4.21 18.41
C ARG A 284 -22.38 3.73 19.49
N LEU A 285 -21.34 2.99 19.12
CA LEU A 285 -20.23 2.66 20.03
C LEU A 285 -19.45 3.91 20.47
N GLU A 286 -19.02 4.80 19.57
CA GLU A 286 -18.26 6.00 19.91
C GLU A 286 -19.03 6.96 20.83
N SER A 287 -20.35 7.05 20.67
CA SER A 287 -21.19 7.83 21.59
C SER A 287 -21.39 7.16 22.96
N GLN A 288 -21.49 5.83 23.01
CA GLN A 288 -21.69 5.05 24.25
C GLN A 288 -20.39 4.67 24.99
N VAL A 289 -19.24 4.61 24.30
CA VAL A 289 -17.94 4.22 24.87
C VAL A 289 -17.34 5.41 25.63
N PRO A 290 -16.97 5.24 26.92
CA PRO A 290 -16.30 6.27 27.71
C PRO A 290 -15.10 6.91 27.01
N SER A 291 -14.85 8.19 27.28
CA SER A 291 -13.72 8.94 26.72
C SER A 291 -12.36 8.27 26.99
N GLU A 292 -12.19 7.67 28.16
CA GLU A 292 -11.04 6.86 28.55
C GLU A 292 -10.83 5.66 27.62
N LEU A 293 -11.91 4.91 27.33
CA LEU A 293 -11.87 3.78 26.40
C LEU A 293 -11.71 4.26 24.94
N ARG A 294 -12.19 5.44 24.57
CA ARG A 294 -11.90 6.06 23.25
C ARG A 294 -10.42 6.45 23.11
N GLN A 295 -9.78 6.98 24.15
CA GLN A 295 -8.32 7.22 24.13
C GLN A 295 -7.54 5.90 24.09
N ALA A 296 -7.95 4.89 24.86
CA ALA A 296 -7.38 3.54 24.75
C ALA A 296 -7.62 2.90 23.38
N ALA A 297 -8.71 3.27 22.70
CA ALA A 297 -9.09 2.80 21.37
C ALA A 297 -8.38 3.51 20.20
N ALA A 298 -7.65 4.60 20.45
CA ALA A 298 -6.88 5.27 19.41
C ALA A 298 -5.88 4.30 18.75
N GLY A 299 -6.02 4.12 17.43
CA GLY A 299 -5.22 3.18 16.63
C GLY A 299 -5.73 1.73 16.62
N LEU A 300 -6.73 1.35 17.42
CA LEU A 300 -7.35 0.02 17.33
C LEU A 300 -8.03 -0.19 15.98
N ARG A 301 -7.93 -1.41 15.44
CA ARG A 301 -8.82 -1.89 14.37
C ARG A 301 -10.05 -2.54 15.00
N THR A 302 -11.23 -2.06 14.66
CA THR A 302 -12.47 -2.68 15.13
C THR A 302 -12.79 -3.91 14.29
N LEU A 303 -12.83 -5.06 14.93
CA LEU A 303 -13.25 -6.32 14.34
C LEU A 303 -14.64 -6.65 14.87
N VAL A 304 -15.66 -6.65 14.01
CA VAL A 304 -17.00 -7.06 14.45
C VAL A 304 -17.17 -8.56 14.22
N LEU A 305 -17.45 -9.30 15.28
CA LEU A 305 -17.72 -10.73 15.28
C LEU A 305 -19.22 -10.97 15.49
N PRO A 306 -19.95 -11.51 14.50
CA PRO A 306 -21.34 -11.93 14.67
C PRO A 306 -21.47 -13.00 15.77
N VAL A 307 -22.53 -12.96 16.59
CA VAL A 307 -22.74 -13.93 17.69
C VAL A 307 -22.82 -15.38 17.20
N ASN A 308 -23.40 -15.63 16.02
CA ASN A 308 -23.43 -16.95 15.39
C ASN A 308 -22.05 -17.46 14.92
N GLN A 309 -21.00 -16.62 14.98
CA GLN A 309 -19.61 -17.00 14.72
C GLN A 309 -18.73 -16.99 15.97
N ILE A 310 -19.29 -16.89 17.19
CA ILE A 310 -18.52 -16.89 18.45
C ILE A 310 -17.69 -18.17 18.64
N SER A 311 -18.13 -19.30 18.09
CA SER A 311 -17.36 -20.56 18.03
C SER A 311 -16.06 -20.46 17.23
N THR A 312 -15.88 -19.42 16.41
CA THR A 312 -14.64 -19.14 15.67
C THR A 312 -13.61 -18.33 16.47
N LEU A 313 -13.95 -17.87 17.68
CA LEU A 313 -13.10 -17.03 18.53
C LEU A 313 -11.69 -17.62 18.78
N PRO A 314 -11.48 -18.95 18.93
CA PRO A 314 -10.14 -19.56 18.98
C PRO A 314 -9.29 -19.27 17.73
N ASN A 315 -9.88 -19.44 16.54
CA ASN A 315 -9.19 -19.21 15.27
C ASN A 315 -8.90 -17.71 15.08
N LEU A 316 -9.86 -16.84 15.45
CA LEU A 316 -9.68 -15.39 15.41
C LEU A 316 -8.53 -14.97 16.35
N ALA A 317 -8.57 -15.36 17.63
CA ALA A 317 -7.53 -15.07 18.61
C ALA A 317 -6.13 -15.51 18.14
N TRP A 318 -6.03 -16.72 17.58
CA TRP A 318 -4.78 -17.19 16.99
C TRP A 318 -4.31 -16.29 15.84
N SER A 319 -5.21 -15.90 14.92
CA SER A 319 -4.89 -14.97 13.82
C SER A 319 -4.45 -13.60 14.32
N LEU A 320 -5.09 -13.03 15.35
CA LEU A 320 -4.69 -11.73 15.91
C LEU A 320 -3.31 -11.78 16.58
N SER A 321 -2.93 -12.93 17.16
CA SER A 321 -1.60 -13.11 17.76
C SER A 321 -0.46 -13.09 16.73
N GLN A 322 -0.73 -13.39 15.45
CA GLN A 322 0.25 -13.26 14.36
C GLN A 322 0.59 -11.81 14.01
N HIS A 323 -0.18 -10.83 14.51
CA HIS A 323 -0.03 -9.41 14.20
C HIS A 323 0.27 -8.57 15.46
N PRO A 324 1.34 -8.84 16.23
CA PRO A 324 1.57 -8.24 17.56
C PRO A 324 1.74 -6.71 17.56
N ARG A 325 2.02 -6.10 16.39
CA ARG A 325 2.07 -4.63 16.22
C ARG A 325 0.70 -4.02 15.96
N ALA A 326 -0.23 -4.76 15.34
CA ALA A 326 -1.60 -4.33 15.16
C ALA A 326 -2.35 -4.53 16.49
N ARG A 327 -3.16 -3.56 16.89
CA ARG A 327 -4.06 -3.70 18.04
C ARG A 327 -5.52 -3.74 17.59
N PHE A 328 -6.34 -4.53 18.27
CA PHE A 328 -7.70 -4.85 17.84
C PHE A 328 -8.74 -4.60 18.94
N ALA A 329 -9.95 -4.21 18.54
CA ALA A 329 -11.15 -4.22 19.36
C ALA A 329 -12.15 -5.21 18.75
N VAL A 330 -12.24 -6.41 19.31
CA VAL A 330 -13.18 -7.45 18.88
C VAL A 330 -14.53 -7.19 19.53
N VAL A 331 -15.49 -6.68 18.76
CA VAL A 331 -16.85 -6.40 19.21
C VAL A 331 -17.76 -7.58 18.86
N VAL A 332 -18.31 -8.25 19.87
CA VAL A 332 -19.32 -9.30 19.69
C VAL A 332 -20.72 -8.68 19.71
N SER A 333 -21.45 -8.80 18.59
CA SER A 333 -22.78 -8.22 18.41
C SER A 333 -23.86 -9.01 19.16
N SER A 334 -24.21 -8.52 20.36
CA SER A 334 -25.14 -9.07 21.38
C SER A 334 -25.01 -10.58 21.66
N LEU A 335 -24.69 -10.92 22.92
CA LEU A 335 -24.58 -12.30 23.39
C LEU A 335 -25.91 -13.01 23.69
N GLU A 336 -27.03 -12.51 23.15
CA GLU A 336 -28.35 -13.10 23.33
C GLU A 336 -28.50 -14.45 22.61
N GLY A 337 -28.84 -15.50 23.37
CA GLY A 337 -29.29 -16.80 22.87
C GLY A 337 -28.26 -17.69 22.15
N GLY A 338 -27.06 -17.18 21.83
CA GLY A 338 -26.12 -17.87 20.92
C GLY A 338 -25.27 -19.00 21.52
N MET A 339 -24.84 -18.87 22.79
CA MET A 339 -23.92 -19.81 23.44
C MET A 339 -24.17 -19.82 24.97
N PRO A 340 -24.12 -20.97 25.66
CA PRO A 340 -24.18 -21.00 27.13
C PRO A 340 -22.96 -20.26 27.72
N MET A 341 -23.21 -19.37 28.68
CA MET A 341 -22.18 -18.44 29.18
C MET A 341 -21.02 -19.15 29.90
N GLY A 342 -21.26 -20.34 30.46
CA GLY A 342 -20.23 -21.21 31.02
C GLY A 342 -19.18 -21.67 30.01
N ASP A 343 -19.56 -21.94 28.76
CA ASP A 343 -18.61 -22.36 27.70
C ASP A 343 -17.73 -21.18 27.27
N LEU A 344 -18.32 -19.98 27.17
CA LEU A 344 -17.59 -18.75 26.90
C LEU A 344 -16.63 -18.41 28.06
N ALA A 345 -17.08 -18.57 29.30
CA ALA A 345 -16.25 -18.39 30.50
C ALA A 345 -15.08 -19.39 30.53
N ALA A 346 -15.35 -20.67 30.29
CA ALA A 346 -14.33 -21.73 30.25
C ALA A 346 -13.29 -21.45 29.18
N MET A 347 -13.71 -21.21 27.93
CA MET A 347 -12.81 -20.86 26.81
C MET A 347 -11.94 -19.65 27.18
N LEU A 348 -12.54 -18.53 27.60
CA LEU A 348 -11.79 -17.31 27.90
C LEU A 348 -10.91 -17.39 29.17
N SER A 349 -11.21 -18.31 30.10
CA SER A 349 -10.36 -18.61 31.27
C SER A 349 -9.05 -19.32 30.92
N GLY A 350 -8.89 -19.77 29.67
CA GLY A 350 -7.73 -20.55 29.21
C GLY A 350 -7.86 -22.06 29.43
N TYR A 351 -9.08 -22.55 29.63
CA TYR A 351 -9.38 -23.97 29.48
C TYR A 351 -9.00 -24.42 28.06
N ASP A 352 -8.48 -25.65 27.94
CA ASP A 352 -7.89 -26.20 26.70
C ASP A 352 -6.70 -25.39 26.12
N GLY A 353 -6.00 -24.61 26.95
CA GLY A 353 -4.76 -23.92 26.57
C GLY A 353 -4.95 -22.69 25.67
N PHE A 354 -6.19 -22.26 25.43
CA PHE A 354 -6.51 -20.99 24.79
C PHE A 354 -5.91 -19.82 25.58
N SER A 355 -5.52 -18.75 24.89
CA SER A 355 -5.20 -17.48 25.55
C SER A 355 -5.63 -16.30 24.67
N TRP A 356 -6.25 -15.31 25.29
CA TRP A 356 -6.61 -14.07 24.58
C TRP A 356 -5.35 -13.24 24.33
N PRO A 357 -5.05 -12.85 23.08
CA PRO A 357 -3.77 -12.25 22.75
C PRO A 357 -3.69 -10.79 23.23
N ALA A 358 -2.55 -10.41 23.79
CA ALA A 358 -2.38 -9.14 24.51
C ALA A 358 -2.52 -7.87 23.65
N ASN A 359 -2.58 -8.01 22.32
CA ASN A 359 -2.84 -6.93 21.37
C ASN A 359 -4.34 -6.73 21.05
N ALA A 360 -5.23 -7.62 21.50
CA ALA A 360 -6.67 -7.51 21.26
C ALA A 360 -7.43 -7.19 22.56
N LEU A 361 -8.51 -6.42 22.45
CA LEU A 361 -9.53 -6.25 23.47
C LEU A 361 -10.80 -6.98 23.01
N LEU A 362 -11.44 -7.74 23.91
CA LEU A 362 -12.76 -8.33 23.67
C LEU A 362 -13.83 -7.44 24.30
N LEU A 363 -14.77 -6.97 23.48
CA LEU A 363 -15.91 -6.14 23.86
C LEU A 363 -17.18 -6.93 23.55
N ALA A 364 -18.03 -7.16 24.55
CA ALA A 364 -19.27 -7.92 24.39
C ALA A 364 -20.47 -7.10 24.87
N GLY A 365 -21.49 -7.00 24.02
CA GLY A 365 -22.77 -6.39 24.38
C GLY A 365 -23.67 -7.40 25.11
N PHE A 366 -24.31 -6.93 26.19
CA PHE A 366 -25.35 -7.65 26.93
C PHE A 366 -26.56 -6.72 27.08
N PRO A 367 -27.81 -7.19 26.90
CA PRO A 367 -29.03 -6.40 27.14
C PRO A 367 -29.33 -6.18 28.63
N THR A 368 -28.67 -6.95 29.49
CA THR A 368 -28.84 -6.93 30.95
C THR A 368 -27.47 -6.97 31.63
N LYS A 369 -27.44 -6.85 32.97
CA LYS A 369 -26.20 -6.97 33.74
C LYS A 369 -25.50 -8.30 33.41
N PRO A 370 -24.20 -8.30 33.06
CA PRO A 370 -23.51 -9.53 32.63
C PRO A 370 -23.49 -10.59 33.74
N PRO A 371 -23.54 -11.89 33.39
CA PRO A 371 -23.46 -13.00 34.34
C PRO A 371 -22.24 -12.91 35.25
N SER A 372 -22.42 -13.25 36.53
CA SER A 372 -21.33 -13.31 37.52
C SER A 372 -20.21 -14.30 37.16
N GLU A 373 -20.53 -15.31 36.35
CA GLU A 373 -19.58 -16.28 35.78
C GLU A 373 -18.51 -15.63 34.89
N LEU A 374 -18.80 -14.47 34.28
CA LEU A 374 -17.89 -13.73 33.42
C LEU A 374 -17.04 -12.70 34.19
N ALA A 375 -17.38 -12.39 35.44
CA ALA A 375 -16.62 -11.44 36.28
C ALA A 375 -15.13 -11.78 36.49
N PRO A 376 -14.67 -13.05 36.64
CA PRO A 376 -13.24 -13.35 36.74
C PRO A 376 -12.50 -13.24 35.40
N VAL A 377 -13.21 -13.23 34.27
CA VAL A 377 -12.65 -13.16 32.91
C VAL A 377 -12.49 -11.71 32.45
N PHE A 378 -13.53 -10.89 32.61
CA PHE A 378 -13.54 -9.51 32.11
C PHE A 378 -12.95 -8.54 33.13
N ARG A 379 -11.69 -8.11 32.90
CA ARG A 379 -10.99 -7.12 33.74
C ARG A 379 -11.72 -5.79 33.91
N HIS A 380 -12.57 -5.43 32.94
CA HIS A 380 -13.39 -4.23 32.96
C HIS A 380 -14.81 -4.58 32.51
N VAL A 381 -15.79 -4.21 33.33
CA VAL A 381 -17.22 -4.30 33.00
C VAL A 381 -17.78 -2.89 33.01
N ALA A 382 -18.17 -2.39 31.84
CA ALA A 382 -18.86 -1.12 31.69
C ALA A 382 -20.34 -1.39 31.41
N THR A 383 -21.22 -0.93 32.31
CA THR A 383 -22.67 -0.94 32.05
C THR A 383 -23.02 0.28 31.21
N ILE A 384 -23.45 0.06 29.97
CA ILE A 384 -24.03 1.12 29.14
C ILE A 384 -25.51 1.20 29.51
N GLU A 385 -25.97 2.34 30.02
CA GLU A 385 -27.41 2.57 30.24
C GLU A 385 -28.11 2.71 28.89
N ASP A 386 -29.10 1.86 28.60
CA ASP A 386 -29.77 1.82 27.30
C ASP A 386 -30.87 2.90 27.19
N ARG A 387 -30.45 4.17 27.26
CA ARG A 387 -31.32 5.36 27.17
C ARG A 387 -31.93 5.59 25.78
N PHE A 388 -31.68 4.69 24.82
CA PHE A 388 -32.10 4.79 23.42
C PHE A 388 -32.57 3.45 22.84
N ALA A 389 -33.28 2.66 23.66
CA ALA A 389 -34.11 1.54 23.24
C ALA A 389 -35.54 2.02 22.91
N ALA A 390 -35.68 2.77 21.81
CA ALA A 390 -36.92 3.26 21.24
C ALA A 390 -36.77 3.41 19.71
#